data_AF-A0A371NW71-F1
#
_entry.id   AF-A0A371NW71-F1
#
_cell.length_a   1.000
_cell.length_b   1.000
_cell.length_c   1.000
_cell.angle_alpha   90.00
_cell.angle_beta   90.00
_cell.angle_gamma   90.00
#
_symmetry.space_group_name_H-M   'P 1'
#
loop_
_entity.id
_entity.type
_entity.pdbx_description
1 polymer ?
#
loop_
_entity_poly.entity_id
_entity_poly.type
_entity_poly.pdbx_seq_one_letter_code
_entity_poly.pdbx_strand_id
1 'polypeptide(L)'
;MAEDHAAQSVEVRSALPTNPSHIDPKEVERVVFETVGHRDLGLRIWHESREAAEQAWRDCRARMRARFGARSPHGWSMIVLFGALLCAAVAAVLTSGFRFDPAETATAVAVLAGIAGLLDLAMLLAWGLRPVNWAAVRMQIGLGIALGAASAFQLSRPATAWTAFVVVAGVIGAGGVALVLIVRALRPEERHEVDTMINNAVAAMQPEVDATAARLKAQVDDALSVAEREQIVALRTRVLADLAAEGLALEAVPDGTPAGGVIISAMLERWHPYANSAE
;
A
#
# COMPACT_ATOMS: atom_id res chain seq x y z
N MET A 1 -34.28 31.00 -14.74
CA MET A 1 -33.62 29.68 -14.67
C MET A 1 -32.29 29.66 -15.41
N ALA A 2 -32.19 29.86 -16.73
CA ALA A 2 -30.89 29.76 -17.43
C ALA A 2 -29.78 30.74 -16.95
N GLU A 3 -30.13 31.98 -16.58
CA GLU A 3 -29.18 32.95 -15.99
C GLU A 3 -28.68 32.55 -14.61
N ASP A 4 -29.52 31.90 -13.80
CA ASP A 4 -29.22 31.47 -12.44
C ASP A 4 -28.16 30.33 -12.44
N HIS A 5 -28.28 29.40 -13.39
CA HIS A 5 -27.30 28.31 -13.56
C HIS A 5 -25.94 28.80 -14.08
N ALA A 6 -25.90 29.88 -14.87
CA ALA A 6 -24.65 30.45 -15.34
C ALA A 6 -23.89 31.14 -14.20
N ALA A 7 -24.61 31.89 -13.35
CA ALA A 7 -24.04 32.50 -12.15
C ALA A 7 -23.50 31.43 -11.17
N GLN A 8 -24.27 30.38 -10.90
CA GLN A 8 -23.85 29.24 -10.06
C GLN A 8 -22.61 28.53 -10.63
N SER A 9 -22.50 28.40 -11.95
CA SER A 9 -21.31 27.79 -12.58
C SER A 9 -20.05 28.63 -12.37
N VAL A 10 -20.17 29.97 -12.45
CA VAL A 10 -19.06 30.90 -12.16
C VAL A 10 -18.68 30.82 -10.68
N GLU A 11 -19.66 30.74 -9.78
CA GLU A 11 -19.44 30.59 -8.34
C GLU A 11 -18.65 29.31 -8.03
N VAL A 12 -19.11 28.16 -8.53
CA VAL A 12 -18.41 26.87 -8.35
C VAL A 12 -16.95 26.99 -8.81
N ARG A 13 -16.73 27.54 -10.00
CA ARG A 13 -15.39 27.70 -10.56
C ARG A 13 -14.50 28.61 -9.73
N SER A 14 -15.05 29.67 -9.15
CA SER A 14 -14.29 30.59 -8.29
C SER A 14 -13.86 29.96 -6.96
N ALA A 15 -14.58 28.92 -6.52
CA ALA A 15 -14.32 28.18 -5.29
C ALA A 15 -13.44 26.93 -5.50
N LEU A 16 -13.11 26.58 -6.75
CA LEU A 16 -12.16 25.50 -7.06
C LEU A 16 -10.71 25.90 -6.75
N PRO A 17 -9.82 24.92 -6.50
CA PRO A 17 -8.39 25.18 -6.36
C PRO A 17 -7.82 25.94 -7.55
N THR A 18 -6.96 26.93 -7.29
CA THR A 18 -6.32 27.74 -8.34
C THR A 18 -5.28 26.96 -9.15
N ASN A 19 -4.75 25.86 -8.60
CA ASN A 19 -3.85 24.97 -9.31
C ASN A 19 -4.64 23.92 -10.08
N PRO A 20 -4.57 23.90 -11.43
CA PRO A 20 -5.26 22.91 -12.26
C PRO A 20 -4.98 21.45 -11.89
N SER A 21 -3.78 21.13 -11.39
CA SER A 21 -3.43 19.76 -11.02
C SER A 21 -4.16 19.24 -9.78
N HIS A 22 -4.85 20.12 -9.04
CA HIS A 22 -5.65 19.76 -7.87
C HIS A 22 -7.15 19.78 -8.15
N ILE A 23 -7.55 20.07 -9.40
CA ILE A 23 -8.95 20.00 -9.79
C ILE A 23 -9.25 18.57 -10.20
N ASP A 24 -10.26 17.98 -9.58
CA ASP A 24 -10.76 16.66 -9.93
C ASP A 24 -12.30 16.63 -9.85
N PRO A 25 -12.95 15.61 -10.44
CA PRO A 25 -14.42 15.55 -10.45
C PRO A 25 -15.07 15.51 -9.07
N LYS A 26 -14.41 14.94 -8.05
CA LYS A 26 -14.95 14.87 -6.68
C LYS A 26 -14.88 16.22 -5.96
N GLU A 27 -13.83 17.02 -6.21
CA GLU A 27 -13.73 18.40 -5.72
C GLU A 27 -14.80 19.29 -6.39
N VAL A 28 -15.02 19.12 -7.70
CA VAL A 28 -16.11 19.81 -8.40
C VAL A 28 -17.45 19.47 -7.76
N GLU A 29 -17.76 18.19 -7.56
CA GLU A 29 -19.02 17.80 -6.92
C GLU A 29 -19.14 18.35 -5.49
N ARG A 30 -18.05 18.34 -4.69
CA ARG A 30 -18.06 18.90 -3.33
C ARG A 30 -18.42 20.38 -3.31
N VAL A 31 -17.85 21.16 -4.23
CA VAL A 31 -18.16 22.59 -4.35
C VAL A 31 -19.58 22.81 -4.87
N VAL A 32 -20.08 21.96 -5.77
CA VAL A 32 -21.48 22.01 -6.22
C VAL A 32 -22.45 21.79 -5.06
N PHE A 33 -22.19 20.85 -4.15
CA PHE A 33 -22.99 20.69 -2.93
C PHE A 33 -23.03 21.98 -2.09
N GLU A 34 -21.89 22.68 -1.98
CA GLU A 34 -21.82 23.97 -1.28
C GLU A 34 -22.67 25.05 -1.96
N THR A 35 -22.56 25.20 -3.28
CA THR A 35 -23.32 26.19 -4.06
C THR A 35 -24.84 25.95 -4.02
N VAL A 36 -25.28 24.69 -3.94
CA VAL A 36 -26.71 24.34 -3.80
C VAL A 36 -27.21 24.47 -2.35
N GLY A 37 -26.34 24.86 -1.40
CA GLY A 37 -26.72 25.08 0.01
C GLY A 37 -26.57 23.86 0.91
N HIS A 38 -25.95 22.78 0.42
CA HIS A 38 -25.75 21.49 1.10
C HIS A 38 -24.28 21.24 1.47
N ARG A 39 -23.54 22.29 1.82
CA ARG A 39 -22.11 22.22 2.18
C ARG A 39 -21.80 21.14 3.23
N ASP A 40 -22.60 21.09 4.29
CA ASP A 40 -22.40 20.14 5.39
C ASP A 40 -22.61 18.68 4.95
N LEU A 41 -23.55 18.45 4.03
CA LEU A 41 -23.77 17.12 3.46
C LEU A 41 -22.59 16.73 2.55
N GLY A 42 -22.12 17.62 1.68
CA GLY A 42 -20.95 17.38 0.83
C GLY A 42 -19.68 17.06 1.62
N LEU A 43 -19.41 17.81 2.70
CA LEU A 43 -18.27 17.55 3.59
C LEU A 43 -18.43 16.24 4.36
N ARG A 44 -19.64 15.92 4.82
CA ARG A 44 -19.92 14.66 5.50
C ARG A 44 -19.66 13.46 4.60
N ILE A 45 -20.21 13.47 3.38
CA ILE A 45 -19.99 12.39 2.39
C ILE A 45 -18.49 12.22 2.11
N TRP A 46 -17.76 13.32 1.97
CA TRP A 46 -16.31 13.30 1.77
C TRP A 46 -15.58 12.60 2.91
N HIS A 47 -15.85 13.02 4.16
CA HIS A 47 -15.22 12.43 5.34
C HIS A 47 -15.61 10.97 5.55
N GLU A 48 -16.90 10.63 5.45
CA GLU A 48 -17.39 9.27 5.62
C GLU A 48 -16.85 8.32 4.54
N SER A 49 -16.80 8.76 3.28
CA SER A 49 -16.24 7.94 2.19
C SER A 49 -14.74 7.69 2.38
N ARG A 50 -14.00 8.72 2.81
CA ARG A 50 -12.57 8.59 3.11
C ARG A 50 -12.32 7.66 4.29
N GLU A 51 -13.05 7.85 5.39
CA GLU A 51 -12.94 6.99 6.57
C GLU A 51 -13.31 5.54 6.23
N ALA A 52 -14.35 5.33 5.44
CA ALA A 52 -14.76 4.02 4.96
C ALA A 52 -13.65 3.34 4.12
N ALA A 53 -13.03 4.07 3.18
CA ALA A 53 -11.89 3.55 2.41
C ALA A 53 -10.71 3.16 3.31
N GLU A 54 -10.31 4.05 4.23
CA GLU A 54 -9.21 3.80 5.16
C GLU A 54 -9.52 2.62 6.11
N GLN A 55 -10.77 2.50 6.55
CA GLN A 55 -11.24 1.40 7.39
C GLN A 55 -11.26 0.07 6.63
N ALA A 56 -11.79 0.04 5.40
CA ALA A 56 -11.81 -1.14 4.56
C ALA A 56 -10.38 -1.69 4.34
N TRP A 57 -9.40 -0.82 4.10
CA TRP A 57 -8.01 -1.25 3.99
C TRP A 57 -7.42 -1.76 5.31
N ARG A 58 -7.72 -1.10 6.43
CA ARG A 58 -7.31 -1.57 7.76
C ARG A 58 -7.88 -2.96 8.06
N ASP A 59 -9.14 -3.20 7.74
CA ASP A 59 -9.82 -4.47 7.97
C ASP A 59 -9.31 -5.56 7.04
N CYS A 60 -9.09 -5.24 5.76
CA CYS A 60 -8.47 -6.14 4.80
C CYS A 60 -7.09 -6.61 5.31
N ARG A 61 -6.24 -5.67 5.76
CA ARG A 61 -4.95 -6.01 6.38
C ARG A 61 -5.09 -6.81 7.68
N ALA A 62 -6.08 -6.50 8.51
CA ALA A 62 -6.32 -7.24 9.75
C ALA A 62 -6.71 -8.70 9.45
N ARG A 63 -7.59 -8.94 8.48
CA ARG A 63 -8.00 -10.28 8.03
C ARG A 63 -6.83 -11.05 7.42
N MET A 64 -6.02 -10.41 6.58
CA MET A 64 -4.80 -11.01 6.05
C MET A 64 -3.82 -11.41 7.17
N ARG A 65 -3.61 -10.56 8.17
CA ARG A 65 -2.75 -10.88 9.32
C ARG A 65 -3.33 -12.01 10.18
N ALA A 66 -4.64 -12.02 10.42
CA ALA A 66 -5.29 -13.09 11.17
C ALA A 66 -5.17 -14.46 10.47
N ARG A 67 -5.28 -14.49 9.14
CA ARG A 67 -5.18 -15.73 8.36
C ARG A 67 -3.73 -16.21 8.14
N PHE A 68 -2.81 -15.31 7.79
CA PHE A 68 -1.46 -15.67 7.35
C PHE A 68 -0.37 -15.44 8.41
N GLY A 69 -0.67 -14.73 9.50
CA GLY A 69 0.27 -14.49 10.60
C GLY A 69 1.56 -13.81 10.12
N ALA A 70 2.71 -14.37 10.51
CA ALA A 70 4.05 -13.90 10.12
C ALA A 70 4.35 -14.01 8.62
N ARG A 71 3.47 -14.62 7.82
CA ARG A 71 3.62 -14.73 6.35
C ARG A 71 2.90 -13.60 5.59
N SER A 72 2.18 -12.73 6.30
CA SER A 72 1.51 -11.58 5.70
C SER A 72 2.52 -10.52 5.19
N PRO A 73 2.37 -9.97 3.97
CA PRO A 73 3.23 -8.91 3.42
C PRO A 73 3.20 -7.63 4.24
N HIS A 74 2.16 -7.42 5.03
CA HIS A 74 2.00 -6.24 5.89
C HIS A 74 2.17 -6.58 7.37
N GLY A 75 2.80 -7.72 7.66
CA GLY A 75 3.13 -8.17 8.99
C GLY A 75 4.45 -7.61 9.52
N TRP A 76 4.70 -7.85 10.80
CA TRP A 76 5.94 -7.48 11.48
C TRP A 76 7.18 -8.18 10.91
N SER A 77 7.02 -9.35 10.28
CA SER A 77 8.10 -10.15 9.69
C SER A 77 8.84 -9.42 8.58
N MET A 78 8.16 -8.63 7.75
CA MET A 78 8.79 -7.85 6.68
C MET A 78 9.70 -6.75 7.26
N ILE A 79 9.30 -6.14 8.38
CA ILE A 79 10.12 -5.14 9.08
C ILE A 79 11.35 -5.82 9.68
N VAL A 80 11.18 -6.99 10.29
CA VAL A 80 12.30 -7.75 10.87
C VAL A 80 13.28 -8.24 9.80
N LEU A 81 12.78 -8.78 8.68
CA LEU A 81 13.62 -9.16 7.54
C LEU A 81 14.38 -7.98 6.96
N PHE A 82 13.71 -6.83 6.82
CA PHE A 82 14.37 -5.62 6.34
C PHE A 82 15.48 -5.16 7.29
N GLY A 83 15.22 -5.19 8.60
CA GLY A 83 16.24 -4.91 9.62
C GLY A 83 17.43 -5.88 9.55
N ALA A 84 17.15 -7.19 9.44
CA ALA A 84 18.18 -8.22 9.29
C ALA A 84 19.02 -7.99 8.01
N LEU A 85 18.36 -7.70 6.88
CA LEU A 85 19.01 -7.38 5.62
C LEU A 85 19.91 -6.16 5.73
N LEU A 86 19.44 -5.09 6.39
CA LEU A 86 20.24 -3.88 6.60
C LEU A 86 21.47 -4.16 7.45
N CYS A 87 21.32 -4.90 8.56
CA CYS A 87 22.44 -5.32 9.40
C CYS A 87 23.47 -6.15 8.60
N ALA A 88 23.00 -7.12 7.82
CA ALA A 88 23.86 -7.96 6.98
C ALA A 88 24.58 -7.15 5.90
N ALA A 89 23.90 -6.22 5.24
CA ALA A 89 24.49 -5.37 4.21
C ALA A 89 25.58 -4.46 4.80
N VAL A 90 25.32 -3.83 5.95
CA VAL A 90 26.33 -3.01 6.65
C VAL A 90 27.51 -3.87 7.09
N ALA A 91 27.26 -5.05 7.65
CA ALA A 91 28.33 -5.99 7.99
C ALA A 91 29.20 -6.32 6.77
N ALA A 92 28.58 -6.68 5.63
CA ALA A 92 29.31 -6.97 4.40
C ALA A 92 30.17 -5.79 3.91
N VAL A 93 29.63 -4.56 3.97
CA VAL A 93 30.38 -3.35 3.59
C VAL A 93 31.57 -3.12 4.52
N LEU A 94 31.40 -3.20 5.84
CA LEU A 94 32.49 -3.04 6.80
C LEU A 94 33.55 -4.13 6.62
N THR A 95 33.12 -5.39 6.47
CA THR A 95 34.03 -6.51 6.23
C THR A 95 34.73 -6.40 4.88
N SER A 96 34.17 -5.74 3.87
CA SER A 96 34.84 -5.61 2.56
C SER A 96 36.15 -4.83 2.64
N GLY A 97 36.34 -3.98 3.66
CA GLY A 97 37.49 -3.06 3.75
C GLY A 97 37.33 -1.81 2.88
N PHE A 98 36.14 -1.59 2.30
CA PHE A 98 35.84 -0.37 1.57
C PHE A 98 35.73 0.80 2.56
N ARG A 99 36.78 1.64 2.59
CA ARG A 99 36.93 2.85 3.44
C ARG A 99 37.12 2.63 4.94
N PHE A 100 37.04 1.40 5.45
CA PHE A 100 37.25 1.09 6.86
C PHE A 100 38.30 0.01 7.00
N ASP A 101 39.13 0.10 8.05
CA ASP A 101 39.99 -1.02 8.42
C ASP A 101 39.12 -2.16 9.00
N PRO A 102 39.13 -3.35 8.39
CA PRO A 102 38.41 -4.49 8.91
C PRO A 102 38.84 -4.92 10.32
N ALA A 103 40.08 -4.64 10.72
CA ALA A 103 40.55 -4.94 12.06
C ALA A 103 39.85 -4.08 13.12
N GLU A 104 39.62 -2.80 12.81
CA GLU A 104 38.94 -1.85 13.70
C GLU A 104 37.43 -2.10 13.78
N THR A 105 36.85 -2.69 12.74
CA THR A 105 35.40 -2.93 12.63
C THR A 105 34.98 -4.36 12.95
N ALA A 106 35.92 -5.25 13.30
CA ALA A 106 35.67 -6.68 13.49
C ALA A 106 34.56 -7.00 14.51
N THR A 107 34.55 -6.31 15.66
CA THR A 107 33.50 -6.50 16.67
C THR A 107 32.13 -6.04 16.17
N ALA A 108 32.06 -4.88 15.49
CA ALA A 108 30.81 -4.36 14.95
C ALA A 108 30.25 -5.28 13.86
N VAL A 109 31.10 -5.80 12.98
CA VAL A 109 30.75 -6.81 11.97
C VAL A 109 30.17 -8.06 12.63
N ALA A 110 30.84 -8.59 13.65
CA ALA A 110 30.38 -9.80 14.35
C ALA A 110 29.00 -9.61 15.00
N VAL A 111 28.79 -8.46 15.64
CA VAL A 111 27.50 -8.11 16.26
C VAL A 111 26.40 -7.97 15.19
N LEU A 112 26.65 -7.22 14.11
CA LEU A 112 25.66 -7.00 13.06
C LEU A 112 25.31 -8.30 12.32
N ALA A 113 26.32 -9.10 11.95
CA ALA A 113 26.10 -10.41 11.32
C ALA A 113 25.38 -11.37 12.26
N GLY A 114 25.74 -11.38 13.55
CA GLY A 114 25.08 -12.19 14.57
C GLY A 114 23.61 -11.82 14.75
N ILE A 115 23.29 -10.52 14.87
CA ILE A 115 21.90 -10.04 14.94
C ILE A 115 21.14 -10.44 13.67
N ALA A 116 21.70 -10.20 12.49
CA ALA A 116 21.07 -10.56 11.23
C ALA A 116 20.77 -12.07 11.14
N GLY A 117 21.72 -12.93 11.50
CA GLY A 117 21.54 -14.39 11.52
C GLY A 117 20.51 -14.85 12.56
N LEU A 118 20.45 -14.23 13.74
CA LEU A 118 19.44 -14.53 14.75
C LEU A 118 18.03 -14.11 14.31
N LEU A 119 17.90 -12.93 13.71
CA LEU A 119 16.62 -12.46 13.16
C LEU A 119 16.16 -13.36 12.00
N ASP A 120 17.09 -13.77 11.13
CA ASP A 120 16.82 -14.72 10.05
C ASP A 120 16.28 -16.04 10.59
N LEU A 121 17.00 -16.64 11.55
CA LEU A 121 16.58 -17.88 12.19
C LEU A 121 15.21 -17.75 12.86
N ALA A 122 14.96 -16.64 13.56
CA ALA A 122 13.67 -16.36 14.16
C ALA A 122 12.55 -16.26 13.11
N MET A 123 12.82 -15.71 11.92
CA MET A 123 11.85 -15.65 10.83
C MET A 123 11.57 -17.04 10.26
N LEU A 124 12.59 -17.84 10.01
CA LEU A 124 12.44 -19.22 9.53
C LEU A 124 11.60 -20.06 10.51
N LEU A 125 11.82 -19.89 11.81
CA LEU A 125 11.00 -20.53 12.86
C LEU A 125 9.56 -20.01 12.85
N ALA A 126 9.37 -18.68 12.76
CA ALA A 126 8.04 -18.07 12.73
C ALA A 126 7.22 -18.47 11.50
N TRP A 127 7.86 -18.78 10.37
CA TRP A 127 7.18 -19.26 9.16
C TRP A 127 6.82 -20.75 9.21
N GLY A 128 7.53 -21.55 10.01
CA GLY A 128 7.13 -22.92 10.34
C GLY A 128 7.04 -23.88 9.14
N LEU A 129 8.08 -23.95 8.31
CA LEU A 129 8.14 -24.79 7.08
C LEU A 129 6.96 -24.60 6.12
N ARG A 130 6.37 -23.41 6.10
CA ARG A 130 5.32 -23.01 5.15
C ARG A 130 5.88 -22.04 4.12
N PRO A 131 5.35 -22.01 2.89
CA PRO A 131 5.78 -21.04 1.90
C PRO A 131 5.40 -19.62 2.32
N VAL A 132 6.33 -18.70 2.06
CA VAL A 132 6.18 -17.26 2.24
C VAL A 132 6.00 -16.57 0.90
N ASN A 133 5.48 -15.35 0.90
CA ASN A 133 5.24 -14.61 -0.34
C ASN A 133 6.55 -14.24 -1.06
N TRP A 134 6.43 -13.94 -2.34
CA TRP A 134 7.59 -13.60 -3.16
C TRP A 134 8.39 -12.38 -2.65
N ALA A 135 7.74 -11.42 -1.99
CA ALA A 135 8.43 -10.29 -1.38
C ALA A 135 9.40 -10.71 -0.26
N ALA A 136 8.96 -11.60 0.64
CA ALA A 136 9.82 -12.17 1.68
C ALA A 136 10.95 -13.01 1.07
N VAL A 137 10.68 -13.78 0.00
CA VAL A 137 11.71 -14.56 -0.71
C VAL A 137 12.81 -13.63 -1.25
N ARG A 138 12.45 -12.52 -1.88
CA ARG A 138 13.43 -11.54 -2.40
C ARG A 138 14.31 -10.96 -1.30
N MET A 139 13.71 -10.60 -0.16
CA MET A 139 14.47 -10.13 1.01
C MET A 139 15.39 -11.22 1.57
N GLN A 140 14.91 -12.47 1.66
CA GLN A 140 15.71 -13.61 2.11
C GLN A 140 16.92 -13.85 1.19
N ILE A 141 16.73 -13.78 -0.13
CA ILE A 141 17.82 -13.90 -1.11
C ILE A 141 18.85 -12.79 -0.88
N GLY A 142 18.41 -11.53 -0.76
CA GLY A 142 19.30 -10.41 -0.46
C GLY A 142 20.07 -10.60 0.85
N LEU A 143 19.39 -11.11 1.88
CA LEU A 143 19.97 -11.37 3.20
C LEU A 143 21.03 -12.47 3.13
N GLY A 144 20.73 -13.58 2.46
CA GLY A 144 21.67 -14.67 2.23
C GLY A 144 22.90 -14.23 1.43
N ILE A 145 22.72 -13.41 0.39
CA ILE A 145 23.83 -12.83 -0.38
C ILE A 145 24.70 -11.94 0.51
N ALA A 146 24.10 -11.04 1.30
CA ALA A 146 24.84 -10.12 2.15
C ALA A 146 25.63 -10.85 3.25
N LEU A 147 25.00 -11.81 3.95
CA LEU A 147 25.67 -12.63 4.97
C LEU A 147 26.75 -13.53 4.35
N GLY A 148 26.49 -14.08 3.15
CA GLY A 148 27.48 -14.84 2.38
C GLY A 148 28.69 -14.00 1.99
N ALA A 149 28.48 -12.77 1.52
CA ALA A 149 29.55 -11.84 1.18
C ALA A 149 30.37 -11.45 2.42
N ALA A 150 29.72 -11.11 3.53
CA ALA A 150 30.41 -10.82 4.79
C ALA A 150 31.28 -12.02 5.23
N SER A 151 30.75 -13.24 5.14
CA SER A 151 31.49 -14.47 5.47
C SER A 151 32.67 -14.70 4.53
N ALA A 152 32.48 -14.51 3.23
CA ALA A 152 33.55 -14.67 2.23
C ALA A 152 34.68 -13.66 2.44
N PHE A 153 34.35 -12.38 2.71
CA PHE A 153 35.35 -11.36 3.04
C PHE A 153 36.03 -11.60 4.40
N GLN A 154 35.34 -12.20 5.36
CA GLN A 154 35.95 -12.58 6.64
C GLN A 154 36.92 -13.76 6.46
N LEU A 155 36.59 -14.72 5.60
CA LEU A 155 37.40 -15.91 5.32
C LEU A 155 38.60 -15.63 4.39
N SER A 156 38.58 -14.53 3.62
CA SER A 156 39.72 -14.14 2.79
C SER A 156 40.89 -13.54 3.60
N ARG A 157 40.75 -13.48 4.93
CA ARG A 157 41.72 -12.91 5.88
C ARG A 157 42.11 -13.91 6.96
N PRO A 158 43.22 -13.65 7.70
CA PRO A 158 43.57 -14.48 8.85
C PRO A 158 42.41 -14.62 9.83
N ALA A 159 42.18 -15.84 10.31
CA ALA A 159 41.09 -16.13 11.23
C ALA A 159 41.26 -15.34 12.54
N THR A 160 40.16 -14.80 13.04
CA THR A 160 40.08 -14.08 14.32
C THR A 160 39.09 -14.80 15.24
N ALA A 161 39.02 -14.38 16.50
CA ALA A 161 38.02 -14.87 17.45
C ALA A 161 36.57 -14.68 16.96
N TRP A 162 36.33 -13.74 16.06
CA TRP A 162 35.01 -13.40 15.52
C TRP A 162 34.65 -14.15 14.23
N THR A 163 35.62 -14.77 13.54
CA THR A 163 35.40 -15.44 12.26
C THR A 163 34.28 -16.49 12.34
N ALA A 164 34.23 -17.28 13.43
CA ALA A 164 33.21 -18.31 13.61
C ALA A 164 31.78 -17.73 13.62
N PHE A 165 31.55 -16.59 14.28
CA PHE A 165 30.23 -15.96 14.38
C PHE A 165 29.73 -15.49 13.00
N VAL A 166 30.60 -14.82 12.23
CA VAL A 166 30.24 -14.32 10.90
C VAL A 166 29.93 -15.49 9.97
N VAL A 167 30.76 -16.55 9.99
CA VAL A 167 30.55 -17.74 9.16
C VAL A 167 29.25 -18.46 9.52
N VAL A 168 28.94 -18.63 10.82
CA VAL A 168 27.68 -19.23 11.25
C VAL A 168 26.48 -18.42 10.75
N ALA A 169 26.54 -17.09 10.82
CA ALA A 169 25.50 -16.23 10.24
C ALA A 169 25.38 -16.42 8.72
N GLY A 170 26.50 -16.54 8.00
CA GLY A 170 26.52 -16.88 6.57
C GLY A 170 25.84 -18.21 6.25
N VAL A 171 26.12 -19.26 7.04
CA VAL A 171 25.49 -20.57 6.89
C VAL A 171 23.98 -20.49 7.16
N ILE A 172 23.56 -19.75 8.18
CA ILE A 172 22.12 -19.52 8.44
C ILE A 172 21.46 -18.84 7.25
N GLY A 173 22.06 -17.76 6.72
CA GLY A 173 21.51 -17.03 5.57
C GLY A 173 21.39 -17.90 4.32
N ALA A 174 22.45 -18.63 3.95
CA ALA A 174 22.44 -19.53 2.80
C ALA A 174 21.47 -20.70 2.99
N GLY A 175 21.46 -21.32 4.17
CA GLY A 175 20.55 -22.39 4.54
C GLY A 175 19.08 -21.92 4.54
N GLY A 176 18.81 -20.71 5.02
CA GLY A 176 17.49 -20.08 5.03
C GLY A 176 16.96 -19.85 3.62
N VAL A 177 17.78 -19.32 2.71
CA VAL A 177 17.42 -19.20 1.28
C VAL A 177 17.07 -20.55 0.69
N ALA A 178 17.94 -21.56 0.87
CA ALA A 178 17.70 -22.90 0.35
C ALA A 178 16.41 -23.51 0.92
N LEU A 179 16.19 -23.38 2.23
CA LEU A 179 15.00 -23.88 2.91
C LEU A 179 13.73 -23.24 2.37
N VAL A 180 13.69 -21.91 2.24
CA VAL A 180 12.53 -21.18 1.71
C VAL A 180 12.21 -21.60 0.28
N LEU A 181 13.23 -21.77 -0.57
CA LEU A 181 13.05 -22.21 -1.95
C LEU A 181 12.56 -23.67 -2.03
N ILE A 182 13.13 -24.58 -1.22
CA ILE A 182 12.71 -25.98 -1.14
C ILE A 182 11.27 -26.07 -0.66
N VAL A 183 10.91 -25.39 0.43
CA VAL A 183 9.54 -25.38 0.96
C VAL A 183 8.55 -24.88 -0.09
N ARG A 184 8.89 -23.82 -0.82
CA ARG A 184 8.06 -23.31 -1.93
C ARG A 184 7.93 -24.30 -3.10
N ALA A 185 8.99 -25.04 -3.41
CA ALA A 185 8.96 -26.06 -4.47
C ALA A 185 8.12 -27.28 -4.07
N LEU A 186 8.19 -27.70 -2.80
CA LEU A 186 7.47 -28.86 -2.28
C LEU A 186 5.99 -28.59 -1.99
N ARG A 187 5.56 -27.31 -1.91
CA ARG A 187 4.19 -26.92 -1.56
C ARG A 187 3.59 -25.93 -2.57
N PRO A 188 3.35 -26.35 -3.83
CA PRO A 188 2.93 -25.44 -4.90
C PRO A 188 1.56 -24.81 -4.67
N GLU A 189 0.62 -25.52 -4.04
CA GLU A 189 -0.73 -25.03 -3.73
C GLU A 189 -0.70 -23.93 -2.66
N GLU A 190 -0.06 -24.18 -1.51
CA GLU A 190 0.13 -23.18 -0.45
C GLU A 190 0.93 -21.98 -0.95
N ARG A 191 1.91 -22.20 -1.84
CA ARG A 191 2.67 -21.13 -2.49
C ARG A 191 1.76 -20.24 -3.31
N HIS A 192 0.89 -20.83 -4.13
CA HIS A 192 -0.06 -20.07 -4.95
C HIS A 192 -0.99 -19.24 -4.07
N GLU A 193 -1.55 -19.81 -3.01
CA GLU A 193 -2.41 -19.09 -2.05
C GLU A 193 -1.72 -17.86 -1.47
N VAL A 194 -0.46 -18.01 -1.06
CA VAL A 194 0.32 -16.93 -0.43
C VAL A 194 0.74 -15.87 -1.45
N ASP A 195 1.06 -16.25 -2.69
CA ASP A 195 1.44 -15.31 -3.74
C ASP A 195 0.21 -14.53 -4.27
N THR A 196 -0.99 -15.12 -4.26
CA THR A 196 -2.25 -14.44 -4.64
C THR A 196 -3.02 -13.83 -3.47
N MET A 197 -2.48 -13.87 -2.24
CA MET A 197 -3.25 -13.53 -1.05
C MET A 197 -3.83 -12.11 -1.07
N ILE A 198 -3.07 -11.14 -1.60
CA ILE A 198 -3.49 -9.73 -1.66
C ILE A 198 -4.69 -9.61 -2.59
N ASN A 199 -4.59 -10.17 -3.80
CA ASN A 199 -5.66 -10.17 -4.79
C ASN A 199 -6.92 -10.84 -4.22
N ASN A 200 -6.76 -11.99 -3.57
CA ASN A 200 -7.87 -12.72 -2.96
C ASN A 200 -8.50 -11.94 -1.79
N ALA A 201 -7.69 -11.29 -0.94
CA ALA A 201 -8.18 -10.51 0.19
C ALA A 201 -8.91 -9.24 -0.26
N VAL A 202 -8.39 -8.56 -1.28
CA VAL A 202 -9.03 -7.40 -1.93
C VAL A 202 -10.36 -7.83 -2.54
N ALA A 203 -10.37 -8.89 -3.36
CA ALA A 203 -11.59 -9.39 -3.98
C ALA A 203 -12.64 -9.81 -2.94
N ALA A 204 -12.23 -10.40 -1.82
CA ALA A 204 -13.13 -10.77 -0.74
C ALA A 204 -13.70 -9.57 0.03
N MET A 205 -13.01 -8.43 0.05
CA MET A 205 -13.47 -7.20 0.71
C MET A 205 -14.34 -6.33 -0.20
N GLN A 206 -14.20 -6.47 -1.53
CA GLN A 206 -14.93 -5.65 -2.50
C GLN A 206 -16.45 -5.60 -2.25
N PRO A 207 -17.17 -6.71 -1.95
CA PRO A 207 -18.60 -6.65 -1.67
C PRO A 207 -18.97 -5.78 -0.45
N GLU A 208 -18.11 -5.69 0.56
CA GLU A 208 -18.35 -4.85 1.74
C GLU A 208 -18.11 -3.36 1.41
N VAL A 209 -17.14 -3.06 0.56
CA VAL A 209 -16.91 -1.72 0.02
C VAL A 209 -18.08 -1.29 -0.86
N ASP A 210 -18.57 -2.17 -1.73
CA ASP A 210 -19.73 -1.91 -2.59
C ASP A 210 -21.00 -1.69 -1.76
N ALA A 211 -21.22 -2.49 -0.71
CA ALA A 211 -22.32 -2.30 0.23
C ALA A 211 -22.22 -0.97 0.98
N THR A 212 -21.00 -0.56 1.35
CA THR A 212 -20.76 0.74 1.98
C THR A 212 -21.03 1.89 1.01
N ALA A 213 -20.60 1.76 -0.24
CA ALA A 213 -20.88 2.73 -1.29
C ALA A 213 -22.40 2.87 -1.53
N ALA A 214 -23.12 1.75 -1.61
CA ALA A 214 -24.57 1.73 -1.76
C ALA A 214 -25.28 2.39 -0.56
N ARG A 215 -24.83 2.11 0.67
CA ARG A 215 -25.35 2.75 1.88
C ARG A 215 -25.14 4.26 1.87
N LEU A 216 -23.93 4.73 1.53
CA LEU A 216 -23.63 6.16 1.46
C LEU A 216 -24.49 6.84 0.38
N LYS A 217 -24.64 6.22 -0.80
CA LYS A 217 -25.51 6.74 -1.87
C LYS A 217 -26.96 6.85 -1.41
N ALA A 218 -27.50 5.84 -0.74
CA ALA A 218 -28.85 5.88 -0.19
C ALA A 218 -29.03 7.00 0.86
N GLN A 219 -28.02 7.26 1.69
CA GLN A 219 -28.07 8.37 2.66
C GLN A 219 -28.10 9.74 1.98
N VAL A 220 -27.39 9.91 0.85
CA VAL A 220 -27.48 11.13 0.04
C VAL A 220 -28.86 11.26 -0.60
N ASP A 221 -29.40 10.15 -1.11
CA ASP A 221 -30.72 10.12 -1.71
C ASP A 221 -31.81 10.46 -0.69
N ASP A 222 -31.72 9.99 0.55
CA ASP A 222 -32.67 10.30 1.62
C ASP A 222 -32.56 11.76 2.11
N ALA A 223 -31.36 12.36 2.01
CA ALA A 223 -31.10 13.72 2.50
C ALA A 223 -31.49 14.82 1.51
N LEU A 224 -31.63 14.50 0.22
CA LEU A 224 -31.90 15.46 -0.84
C LEU A 224 -33.26 15.21 -1.49
N SER A 225 -34.00 16.28 -1.79
CA SER A 225 -35.16 16.20 -2.66
C SER A 225 -34.77 15.83 -4.10
N VAL A 226 -35.74 15.34 -4.88
CA VAL A 226 -35.54 15.02 -6.31
C VAL A 226 -34.97 16.21 -7.07
N ALA A 227 -35.53 17.41 -6.85
CA ALA A 227 -35.12 18.63 -7.52
C ALA A 227 -33.67 19.03 -7.17
N GLU A 228 -33.27 18.90 -5.90
CA GLU A 228 -31.89 19.20 -5.47
C GLU A 228 -30.88 18.23 -6.07
N ARG A 229 -31.22 16.93 -6.15
CA ARG A 229 -30.36 15.93 -6.81
C ARG A 229 -30.15 16.24 -8.29
N GLU A 230 -31.23 16.57 -8.99
CA GLU A 230 -31.18 16.97 -10.40
C GLU A 230 -30.36 18.24 -10.59
N GLN A 231 -30.52 19.23 -9.70
CA GLN A 231 -29.74 20.47 -9.74
C GLN A 231 -28.25 20.21 -9.53
N ILE A 232 -27.87 19.41 -8.53
CA ILE A 232 -26.46 19.04 -8.27
C ILE A 232 -25.87 18.34 -9.48
N VAL A 233 -26.57 17.34 -10.04
CA VAL A 233 -26.09 16.59 -11.22
C VAL A 233 -25.94 17.53 -12.42
N ALA A 234 -26.92 18.38 -12.70
CA ALA A 234 -26.89 19.29 -13.83
C ALA A 234 -25.76 20.33 -13.70
N LEU A 235 -25.57 20.91 -12.51
CA LEU A 235 -24.52 21.90 -12.25
C LEU A 235 -23.13 21.26 -12.34
N ARG A 236 -22.94 20.07 -11.74
CA ARG A 236 -21.69 19.29 -11.85
C ARG A 236 -21.34 18.99 -13.30
N THR A 237 -22.29 18.42 -14.06
CA THR A 237 -22.06 18.05 -15.46
C THR A 237 -21.70 19.26 -16.32
N ARG A 238 -22.36 20.40 -16.09
CA ARG A 238 -22.05 21.65 -16.78
C ARG A 238 -20.64 22.15 -16.44
N VAL A 239 -20.29 22.23 -15.16
CA VAL A 239 -18.96 22.70 -14.73
C VAL A 239 -17.86 21.80 -15.28
N LEU A 240 -18.05 20.46 -15.27
CA LEU A 240 -17.08 19.53 -15.86
C LEU A 240 -16.93 19.73 -17.37
N ALA A 241 -18.03 19.96 -18.10
CA ALA A 241 -18.00 20.25 -19.53
C ALA A 241 -17.28 21.58 -19.84
N ASP A 242 -17.53 22.61 -19.04
CA ASP A 242 -16.87 23.92 -19.17
C ASP A 242 -15.35 23.80 -18.92
N LEU A 243 -14.94 23.07 -17.87
CA LEU A 243 -13.51 22.80 -17.59
C LEU A 243 -12.85 22.01 -18.71
N ALA A 244 -13.53 21.00 -19.27
CA ALA A 244 -13.03 20.23 -20.40
C ALA A 244 -12.86 21.09 -21.66
N ALA A 245 -13.80 22.01 -21.93
CA ALA A 245 -13.70 22.95 -23.04
C ALA A 245 -12.51 23.92 -22.92
N GLU A 246 -12.04 24.18 -21.71
CA GLU A 246 -10.86 24.98 -21.40
C GLU A 246 -9.54 24.19 -21.44
N GLY A 247 -9.60 22.91 -21.81
CA GLY A 247 -8.43 22.04 -21.94
C GLY A 247 -8.03 21.34 -20.64
N LEU A 248 -8.84 21.38 -19.59
CA LEU A 248 -8.63 20.59 -18.38
C LEU A 248 -9.21 19.18 -18.58
N ALA A 249 -8.36 18.25 -19.02
CA ALA A 249 -8.71 16.84 -19.15
C ALA A 249 -8.84 16.20 -17.76
N LEU A 250 -10.08 16.12 -17.26
CA LEU A 250 -10.43 15.41 -16.04
C LEU A 250 -10.92 13.99 -16.35
N GLU A 251 -10.89 13.13 -15.34
CA GLU A 251 -11.48 11.78 -15.41
C GLU A 251 -12.98 11.88 -15.77
N ALA A 252 -13.41 11.11 -16.76
CA ALA A 252 -14.77 11.16 -17.25
C ALA A 252 -15.75 10.61 -16.19
N VAL A 253 -16.80 11.37 -15.89
CA VAL A 253 -17.86 10.92 -15.00
C VAL A 253 -18.93 10.19 -15.82
N PRO A 254 -19.26 8.92 -15.53
CA PRO A 254 -20.27 8.18 -16.27
C PRO A 254 -21.64 8.86 -16.23
N ASP A 255 -22.32 8.83 -17.38
CA ASP A 255 -23.70 9.29 -17.50
C ASP A 255 -24.60 8.52 -16.53
N GLY A 256 -25.41 9.25 -15.76
CA GLY A 256 -26.28 8.66 -14.73
C GLY A 256 -25.66 8.53 -13.33
N THR A 257 -24.43 9.01 -13.12
CA THR A 257 -23.84 9.08 -11.76
C THR A 257 -24.70 10.00 -10.86
N PRO A 258 -25.28 9.51 -9.75
CA PRO A 258 -26.16 10.29 -8.89
C PRO A 258 -25.39 11.39 -8.12
N ALA A 259 -26.12 12.29 -7.45
CA ALA A 259 -25.52 13.30 -6.59
C ALA A 259 -24.69 12.64 -5.47
N GLY A 260 -23.46 13.13 -5.26
CA GLY A 260 -22.51 12.57 -4.29
C GLY A 260 -21.83 11.28 -4.78
N GLY A 261 -22.28 10.73 -5.91
CA GLY A 261 -21.75 9.50 -6.48
C GLY A 261 -20.30 9.63 -6.96
N VAL A 262 -19.86 10.82 -7.37
CA VAL A 262 -18.47 11.05 -7.82
C VAL A 262 -17.54 11.05 -6.61
N ILE A 263 -17.91 11.74 -5.52
CA ILE A 263 -17.13 11.72 -4.27
C ILE A 263 -17.01 10.30 -3.73
N ILE A 264 -18.13 9.58 -3.61
CA ILE A 264 -18.18 8.23 -3.03
C ILE A 264 -17.33 7.26 -3.87
N SER A 265 -17.55 7.24 -5.18
CA SER A 265 -16.87 6.28 -6.06
C SER A 265 -15.37 6.59 -6.14
N ALA A 266 -14.97 7.86 -6.31
CA ALA A 266 -13.56 8.22 -6.39
C ALA A 266 -12.75 7.87 -5.12
N MET A 267 -13.37 7.94 -3.94
CA MET A 267 -12.73 7.54 -2.68
C MET A 267 -12.73 6.02 -2.48
N LEU A 268 -13.87 5.37 -2.74
CA LEU A 268 -14.03 3.94 -2.49
C LEU A 268 -13.45 3.05 -3.58
N GLU A 269 -13.21 3.52 -4.80
CA GLU A 269 -12.46 2.78 -5.82
C GLU A 269 -10.96 2.74 -5.50
N ARG A 270 -10.45 3.81 -4.86
CA ARG A 270 -9.04 3.94 -4.45
C ARG A 270 -8.81 3.51 -3.01
N TRP A 271 -9.67 2.63 -2.49
CA TRP A 271 -9.62 2.18 -1.09
C TRP A 271 -8.37 1.37 -0.75
N HIS A 272 -7.63 0.84 -1.72
CA HIS A 272 -6.39 0.10 -1.53
C HIS A 272 -5.25 0.61 -2.43
N PRO A 273 -3.97 0.46 -2.02
CA PRO A 273 -2.83 1.00 -2.78
C PRO A 273 -2.61 0.35 -4.16
N TYR A 274 -3.21 -0.82 -4.41
CA TYR A 274 -3.07 -1.55 -5.67
C TYR A 274 -4.10 -1.16 -6.75
N ALA A 275 -4.94 -0.15 -6.50
CA ALA A 275 -6.01 0.24 -7.43
C ALA A 275 -5.46 0.86 -8.72
N ASN A 276 -4.28 1.50 -8.64
CA ASN A 276 -3.65 2.20 -9.77
C ASN A 276 -2.73 1.32 -10.64
N SER A 277 -2.60 0.02 -10.34
CA SER A 277 -1.70 -0.90 -11.07
C SER A 277 -2.40 -1.81 -12.07
N ALA A 278 -3.68 -1.58 -12.34
CA ALA A 278 -4.51 -2.37 -13.26
C ALA A 278 -4.75 -1.70 -14.62
N GLU A 279 -4.10 -0.57 -14.90
CA GLU A 279 -4.00 0.06 -16.23
C GLU A 279 -2.59 -0.14 -16.82
#